data_AF-A0AAV2BLM7-F1
#
_entry.id   AF-A0AAV2BLM7-F1
#
_cell.length_a   1.000
_cell.length_b   1.000
_cell.length_c   1.000
_cell.angle_alpha   90.00
_cell.angle_beta   90.00
_cell.angle_gamma   90.00
#
_symmetry.space_group_name_H-M   'P 1'
#
loop_
_entity.id
_entity.type
_entity.pdbx_description
1 polymer ?
#
loop_
_entity_poly.entity_id
_entity_poly.type
_entity_poly.pdbx_seq_one_letter_code
_entity_poly.pdbx_strand_id
1 'polypeptide(L)'
;MQLGNSRVWDYAGDNYVHRLVQNKADGKPVELEPVWVENEEKMDSMQLEYTYLLTSQLEAQRHYFEDRLTRIETEALKQLEEMKEKTKHAVDERKQLEEKLNRVTKEKQSMDKKISQLTSKVNRIASELKDEKEINKCLRQNQGLWQQKLSIADKALKEVREMKEKEITDLQEQVRDLMFYFDAKDKLKDVPNVSSQEIQEGQIVIGEASGTSTENTKHRKKKH
;
A
#
# COMPACT_ATOMS: atom_id res chain seq x y z
N MET A 1 -17.42 74.06 -64.72
CA MET A 1 -17.25 75.28 -65.53
C MET A 1 -16.28 74.92 -66.65
N GLN A 2 -16.77 74.60 -67.86
CA GLN A 2 -15.90 74.24 -68.99
C GLN A 2 -15.19 75.52 -69.48
N LEU A 3 -13.95 75.72 -69.04
CA LEU A 3 -13.12 76.88 -69.37
C LEU A 3 -12.49 76.79 -70.78
N GLY A 4 -13.21 76.22 -71.76
CA GLY A 4 -12.60 75.95 -73.05
C GLY A 4 -13.46 76.06 -74.30
N ASN A 5 -14.53 76.83 -74.24
CA ASN A 5 -15.22 77.23 -75.46
C ASN A 5 -15.36 78.74 -75.45
N SER A 6 -15.02 79.42 -76.54
CA SER A 6 -15.11 80.88 -76.70
C SER A 6 -16.55 81.42 -76.73
N ARG A 7 -17.50 80.68 -76.16
CA ARG A 7 -18.94 80.94 -76.13
C ARG A 7 -19.33 81.49 -74.76
N VAL A 8 -20.14 82.54 -74.75
CA VAL A 8 -20.63 83.21 -73.55
C VAL A 8 -22.16 83.24 -73.64
N TRP A 9 -22.83 83.14 -72.50
CA TRP A 9 -24.29 83.18 -72.46
C TRP A 9 -24.79 84.61 -72.64
N ASP A 10 -25.67 84.83 -73.61
CA ASP A 10 -26.43 86.07 -73.74
C ASP A 10 -27.74 85.94 -72.94
N TYR A 11 -27.82 86.65 -71.82
CA TYR A 11 -29.00 86.65 -70.97
C TYR A 11 -30.21 87.37 -71.59
N ALA A 12 -30.00 88.23 -72.60
CA ALA A 12 -31.11 88.92 -73.27
C ALA A 12 -31.75 88.05 -74.36
N GLY A 13 -30.94 87.28 -75.08
CA GLY A 13 -31.38 86.37 -76.14
C GLY A 13 -31.61 84.92 -75.72
N ASP A 14 -31.28 84.57 -74.47
CA ASP A 14 -31.37 83.21 -73.90
C ASP A 14 -30.67 82.14 -74.76
N ASN A 15 -29.48 82.48 -75.28
CA ASN A 15 -28.67 81.58 -76.10
C ASN A 15 -27.15 81.77 -75.87
N TYR A 16 -26.33 80.84 -76.38
CA TYR A 16 -24.88 80.96 -76.35
C TYR A 16 -24.36 81.67 -77.60
N VAL A 17 -23.60 82.75 -77.43
CA VAL A 17 -22.95 83.54 -78.50
C VAL A 17 -21.42 83.44 -78.43
N HIS A 18 -20.73 83.62 -79.55
CA HIS A 18 -19.26 83.65 -79.56
C HIS A 18 -18.74 85.02 -79.13
N ARG A 19 -17.72 85.05 -78.27
CA ARG A 19 -17.05 86.30 -77.86
C ARG A 19 -16.25 86.86 -79.04
N LEU A 20 -16.67 88.01 -79.56
CA LEU A 20 -15.86 88.78 -80.51
C LEU A 20 -14.81 89.57 -79.73
N VAL A 21 -13.53 89.36 -80.03
CA VAL A 21 -12.42 90.11 -79.44
C VAL A 21 -11.94 91.13 -80.46
N GLN A 22 -12.00 92.42 -80.12
CA GLN A 22 -11.54 93.52 -80.97
C GLN A 22 -10.18 94.05 -80.47
N ASN A 23 -9.32 94.41 -81.41
CA ASN A 23 -8.05 95.06 -81.09
C ASN A 23 -8.28 96.52 -80.65
N LYS A 24 -7.66 96.95 -79.54
CA LYS A 24 -7.89 98.26 -78.91
C LYS A 24 -7.50 99.46 -79.78
N ALA A 25 -6.64 99.29 -80.79
CA ALA A 25 -6.17 100.37 -81.64
C ALA A 25 -7.08 100.65 -82.86
N ASP A 26 -7.64 99.61 -83.49
CA ASP A 26 -8.35 99.72 -84.79
C ASP A 26 -9.76 99.11 -84.81
N GLY A 27 -10.23 98.50 -83.71
CA GLY A 27 -11.59 97.95 -83.60
C GLY A 27 -11.92 96.77 -84.54
N LYS A 28 -10.96 96.30 -85.34
CA LYS A 28 -11.15 95.16 -86.25
C LYS A 28 -11.26 93.85 -85.44
N PRO A 29 -12.23 92.97 -85.75
CA PRO A 29 -12.33 91.66 -85.09
C PRO A 29 -11.10 90.81 -85.42
N VAL A 30 -10.50 90.22 -84.39
CA VAL A 30 -9.35 89.30 -84.50
C VAL A 30 -9.82 87.90 -84.12
N GLU A 31 -9.64 86.95 -85.02
CA GLU A 31 -9.90 85.53 -84.77
C GLU A 31 -8.75 84.96 -83.93
N LEU A 32 -9.07 84.51 -82.72
CA LEU A 32 -8.11 83.80 -81.86
C LEU A 32 -8.08 82.33 -82.31
N GLU A 33 -6.97 81.92 -82.90
CA GLU A 33 -6.74 80.51 -83.25
C GLU A 33 -6.80 79.60 -82.02
N PRO A 34 -7.27 78.35 -82.16
CA PRO A 34 -7.57 77.50 -81.04
C PRO A 34 -6.28 76.86 -80.49
N VAL A 35 -5.84 77.29 -79.30
CA VAL A 35 -4.68 76.74 -78.56
C VAL A 35 -4.89 75.29 -78.08
N TRP A 36 -5.91 74.58 -78.59
CA TRP A 36 -6.35 73.27 -78.08
C TRP A 36 -5.36 72.14 -78.37
N VAL A 37 -4.67 72.17 -79.51
CA VAL A 37 -3.81 71.04 -79.95
C VAL A 37 -2.56 70.90 -79.09
N GLU A 38 -1.91 72.00 -78.70
CA GLU A 38 -0.73 71.98 -77.80
C GLU A 38 -1.11 71.70 -76.33
N ASN A 39 -2.39 71.90 -76.00
CA ASN A 39 -2.94 71.60 -74.67
C ASN A 39 -3.36 70.12 -74.55
N GLU A 40 -3.64 69.46 -75.67
CA GLU A 40 -4.03 68.04 -75.73
C GLU A 40 -2.85 67.13 -75.40
N GLU A 41 -1.68 67.34 -76.01
CA GLU A 41 -0.45 66.57 -75.69
C GLU A 41 -0.01 66.76 -74.22
N LYS A 42 -0.16 67.96 -73.67
CA LYS A 42 0.12 68.23 -72.24
C LYS A 42 -0.90 67.56 -71.33
N MET A 43 -2.17 67.53 -71.72
CA MET A 43 -3.21 66.82 -70.98
C MET A 43 -3.00 65.30 -71.04
N ASP A 44 -2.58 64.75 -72.18
CA ASP A 44 -2.26 63.32 -72.31
C ASP A 44 -1.01 62.95 -71.52
N SER A 45 0.03 63.81 -71.50
CA SER A 45 1.20 63.65 -70.64
C SER A 45 0.81 63.64 -69.16
N MET A 46 -0.06 64.56 -68.74
CA MET A 46 -0.54 64.64 -67.35
C MET A 46 -1.40 63.44 -66.97
N GLN A 47 -2.24 62.94 -67.89
CA GLN A 47 -3.02 61.72 -67.69
C GLN A 47 -2.11 60.50 -67.54
N LEU A 48 -1.08 60.39 -68.38
CA LEU A 48 -0.12 59.29 -68.31
C LEU A 48 0.67 59.30 -66.99
N GLU A 49 1.13 60.46 -66.55
CA GLU A 49 1.80 60.62 -65.25
C GLU A 49 0.87 60.28 -64.09
N TYR A 50 -0.40 60.69 -64.15
CA TYR A 50 -1.40 60.34 -63.15
C TYR A 50 -1.65 58.82 -63.12
N THR A 51 -1.80 58.18 -64.28
CA THR A 51 -1.95 56.72 -64.38
C THR A 51 -0.71 56.04 -63.80
N TYR A 52 0.49 56.47 -64.14
CA TYR A 52 1.73 55.90 -63.60
C TYR A 52 1.82 56.04 -62.07
N LEU A 53 1.51 57.22 -61.53
CA LEU A 53 1.48 57.46 -60.09
C LEU A 53 0.44 56.57 -59.40
N LEU A 54 -0.77 56.48 -59.96
CA LEU A 54 -1.83 55.64 -59.42
C LEU A 54 -1.46 54.15 -59.44
N THR A 55 -0.93 53.66 -60.57
CA THR A 55 -0.43 52.28 -60.67
C THR A 55 0.69 52.02 -59.68
N SER A 56 1.65 52.93 -59.54
CA SER A 56 2.73 52.82 -58.54
C SER A 56 2.19 52.79 -57.11
N GLN A 57 1.19 53.61 -56.78
CA GLN A 57 0.56 53.61 -55.46
C GLN A 57 -0.23 52.32 -55.19
N LEU A 58 -0.99 51.81 -56.17
CA LEU A 58 -1.72 50.54 -56.04
C LEU A 58 -0.76 49.36 -55.90
N GLU A 59 0.36 49.35 -56.62
CA GLU A 59 1.38 48.30 -56.49
C GLU A 59 2.06 48.34 -55.12
N ALA A 60 2.38 49.54 -54.61
CA ALA A 60 2.91 49.71 -53.27
C ALA A 60 1.92 49.23 -52.19
N GLN A 61 0.63 49.54 -52.35
CA GLN A 61 -0.43 49.09 -51.45
C GLN A 61 -0.59 47.57 -51.50
N ARG A 62 -0.56 46.98 -52.70
CA ARG A 62 -0.61 45.54 -52.91
C ARG A 62 0.55 44.85 -52.19
N HIS A 63 1.79 45.26 -52.46
CA HIS A 63 2.97 44.69 -51.80
C HIS A 63 2.90 44.83 -50.27
N TYR A 64 2.45 45.98 -49.75
CA TYR A 64 2.29 46.16 -48.31
C TYR A 64 1.32 45.15 -47.69
N PHE A 65 0.18 44.90 -48.32
CA PHE A 65 -0.79 43.93 -47.80
C PHE A 65 -0.37 42.49 -48.03
N GLU A 66 0.30 42.17 -49.14
CA GLU A 66 0.91 40.86 -49.37
C GLU A 66 1.98 40.54 -48.31
N ASP A 67 2.88 41.50 -48.02
CA ASP A 67 3.88 41.38 -46.95
C ASP A 67 3.24 41.24 -45.57
N ARG A 68 2.19 42.01 -45.29
CA ARG A 68 1.46 41.90 -44.02
C ARG A 68 0.78 40.54 -43.89
N LEU A 69 0.16 40.05 -44.96
CA LEU A 69 -0.53 38.77 -44.98
C LEU A 69 0.46 37.61 -44.77
N THR A 70 1.58 37.62 -45.48
CA THR A 70 2.64 36.61 -45.34
C THR A 70 3.26 36.61 -43.94
N ARG A 71 3.45 37.78 -43.30
CA ARG A 71 3.91 37.85 -41.90
C ARG A 71 2.91 37.21 -40.94
N ILE A 72 1.63 37.53 -41.08
CA ILE A 72 0.58 36.95 -40.23
C ILE A 72 0.48 35.44 -40.46
N GLU A 73 0.51 34.99 -41.71
CA GLU A 73 0.45 33.57 -42.06
C GLU A 73 1.66 32.80 -41.51
N THR A 74 2.87 33.34 -41.69
CA THR A 74 4.09 32.70 -41.14
C THR A 74 4.12 32.67 -39.62
N GLU A 75 3.61 33.71 -38.94
CA GLU A 75 3.49 33.71 -37.49
C GLU A 75 2.43 32.71 -37.01
N ALA A 76 1.28 32.65 -37.66
CA ALA A 76 0.23 31.66 -37.36
C ALA A 76 0.73 30.22 -37.57
N LEU A 77 1.47 29.96 -38.65
CA LEU A 77 2.07 28.65 -38.91
C LEU A 77 3.11 28.26 -37.85
N LYS A 78 3.96 29.21 -37.42
CA LYS A 78 4.93 28.96 -36.34
C LYS A 78 4.23 28.63 -35.03
N GLN A 79 3.20 29.38 -34.65
CA GLN A 79 2.42 29.13 -33.45
C GLN A 79 1.71 27.76 -33.52
N LEU A 80 1.15 27.41 -34.69
CA LEU A 80 0.52 26.13 -34.91
C LEU A 80 1.51 24.97 -34.73
N GLU A 81 2.71 25.06 -35.32
CA GLU A 81 3.70 23.99 -35.19
C GLU A 81 4.24 23.88 -33.76
N GLU A 82 4.45 25.01 -33.07
CA GLU A 82 4.85 25.00 -31.65
C GLU A 82 3.77 24.34 -30.76
N MET A 83 2.51 24.69 -30.97
CA MET A 83 1.39 24.09 -30.22
C MET A 83 1.24 22.61 -30.54
N LYS A 84 1.46 22.19 -31.79
CA LYS A 84 1.42 20.80 -32.20
C LYS A 84 2.53 19.98 -31.56
N GLU A 85 3.76 20.50 -31.52
CA GLU A 85 4.89 19.82 -30.89
C GLU A 85 4.70 19.71 -29.36
N LYS A 86 4.25 20.78 -28.70
CA LYS A 86 3.88 20.74 -27.27
C LYS A 86 2.78 19.73 -26.99
N THR A 87 1.75 19.69 -27.83
CA THR A 87 0.64 18.74 -27.70
C THR A 87 1.13 17.30 -27.86
N LYS A 88 1.99 17.05 -28.86
CA LYS A 88 2.58 15.73 -29.10
C LYS A 88 3.42 15.27 -27.91
N HIS A 89 4.30 16.13 -27.38
CA HIS A 89 5.09 15.84 -26.19
C HIS A 89 4.21 15.48 -24.99
N ALA A 90 3.17 16.29 -24.73
CA ALA A 90 2.25 16.05 -23.63
C ALA A 90 1.49 14.71 -23.79
N VAL A 91 1.11 14.34 -25.01
CA VAL A 91 0.46 13.04 -25.30
C VAL A 91 1.41 11.88 -25.06
N ASP A 92 2.67 11.99 -25.50
CA ASP A 92 3.68 10.94 -25.29
C ASP A 92 4.00 10.76 -23.80
N GLU A 93 4.15 11.85 -23.05
CA GLU A 93 4.32 11.80 -21.59
C GLU A 93 3.10 11.16 -20.89
N ARG A 94 1.89 11.55 -21.30
CA ARG A 94 0.66 10.96 -20.75
C ARG A 94 0.61 9.46 -20.98
N LYS A 95 0.97 9.01 -22.18
CA LYS A 95 1.04 7.59 -22.53
C LYS A 95 2.06 6.83 -21.68
N GLN A 96 3.26 7.38 -21.50
CA GLN A 96 4.28 6.78 -20.64
C GLN A 96 3.84 6.70 -19.18
N LEU A 97 3.15 7.72 -18.68
CA LEU A 97 2.59 7.73 -17.32
C LEU A 97 1.47 6.70 -17.16
N GLU A 98 0.58 6.57 -18.14
CA GLU A 98 -0.47 5.54 -18.16
C GLU A 98 0.12 4.12 -18.15
N GLU A 99 1.18 3.86 -18.93
CA GLU A 99 1.88 2.58 -18.95
C GLU A 99 2.53 2.25 -17.59
N LYS A 100 3.23 3.23 -16.99
CA LYS A 100 3.82 3.09 -15.65
C LYS A 100 2.76 2.83 -14.59
N LEU A 101 1.65 3.58 -14.62
CA LEU A 101 0.52 3.42 -13.71
C LEU A 101 -0.10 2.02 -13.82
N ASN A 102 -0.30 1.54 -15.05
CA ASN A 102 -0.83 0.20 -15.29
C ASN A 102 0.09 -0.90 -14.76
N ARG A 103 1.41 -0.76 -14.95
CA ARG A 103 2.40 -1.69 -14.41
C ARG A 103 2.37 -1.72 -12.88
N VAL A 104 2.46 -0.56 -12.23
CA VAL A 104 2.41 -0.47 -10.76
C VAL A 104 1.09 -1.00 -10.21
N THR A 105 -0.03 -0.75 -10.89
CA THR A 105 -1.34 -1.27 -10.48
C THR A 105 -1.38 -2.79 -10.52
N LYS A 106 -0.84 -3.42 -11.57
CA LYS A 106 -0.74 -4.90 -11.66
C LYS A 106 0.18 -5.48 -10.59
N GLU A 107 1.34 -4.85 -10.37
CA GLU A 107 2.28 -5.26 -9.32
C GLU A 107 1.63 -5.16 -7.93
N LYS A 108 0.93 -4.05 -7.63
CA LYS A 108 0.16 -3.87 -6.39
C LYS A 108 -0.88 -4.98 -6.20
N GLN A 109 -1.71 -5.26 -7.21
CA GLN A 109 -2.72 -6.32 -7.12
C GLN A 109 -2.10 -7.70 -6.86
N SER A 110 -0.93 -8.00 -7.43
CA SER A 110 -0.20 -9.23 -7.17
C SER A 110 0.30 -9.30 -5.72
N MET A 111 0.84 -8.19 -5.21
CA MET A 111 1.31 -8.12 -3.82
C MET A 111 0.15 -8.21 -2.82
N ASP A 112 -0.98 -7.56 -3.09
CA ASP A 112 -2.19 -7.65 -2.26
C ASP A 112 -2.70 -9.11 -2.17
N LYS A 113 -2.69 -9.86 -3.28
CA LYS A 113 -3.02 -11.29 -3.28
C LYS A 113 -2.05 -12.09 -2.42
N LYS A 114 -0.75 -11.83 -2.51
CA LYS A 114 0.28 -12.52 -1.72
C LYS A 114 0.15 -12.21 -0.24
N ILE A 115 -0.12 -10.95 0.12
CA ILE A 115 -0.39 -10.53 1.49
C ILE A 115 -1.61 -11.26 2.04
N SER A 116 -2.73 -11.29 1.30
CA SER A 116 -3.94 -12.01 1.71
C SER A 116 -3.67 -13.50 1.98
N GLN A 117 -2.91 -14.17 1.10
CA GLN A 117 -2.51 -15.57 1.28
C GLN A 117 -1.58 -15.80 2.49
N LEU A 118 -0.65 -14.88 2.75
CA LEU A 118 0.24 -14.98 3.91
C LEU A 118 -0.53 -14.74 5.20
N THR A 119 -1.42 -13.75 5.22
CA THR A 119 -2.30 -13.47 6.37
C THR A 119 -3.17 -14.67 6.71
N SER A 120 -3.77 -15.35 5.72
CA SER A 120 -4.58 -16.55 5.98
C SER A 120 -3.74 -17.70 6.54
N LYS A 121 -2.52 -17.92 6.02
CA LYS A 121 -1.58 -18.92 6.57
C LYS A 121 -1.16 -18.60 8.01
N VAL A 122 -0.84 -17.34 8.28
CA VAL A 122 -0.45 -16.89 9.63
C VAL A 122 -1.60 -17.11 10.61
N ASN A 123 -2.82 -16.73 10.25
CA ASN A 123 -3.99 -16.94 11.11
C ASN A 123 -4.26 -18.43 11.38
N ARG A 124 -4.09 -19.29 10.36
CA ARG A 124 -4.21 -20.73 10.52
C ARG A 124 -3.18 -21.29 11.51
N ILE A 125 -1.90 -20.98 11.30
CA ILE A 125 -0.82 -21.44 12.17
C ILE A 125 -1.00 -20.90 13.60
N ALA A 126 -1.45 -19.65 13.74
CA ALA A 126 -1.74 -19.07 15.05
C ALA A 126 -2.87 -19.82 15.79
N SER A 127 -3.91 -20.29 15.07
CA SER A 127 -4.96 -21.13 15.65
C SER A 127 -4.42 -22.51 16.04
N GLU A 128 -3.72 -23.19 15.13
CA GLU A 128 -3.13 -24.52 15.38
C GLU A 128 -2.19 -24.48 16.60
N LEU A 129 -1.33 -23.45 16.70
CA LEU A 129 -0.44 -23.24 17.84
C LEU A 129 -1.21 -23.01 19.16
N LYS A 130 -2.35 -22.30 19.10
CA LYS A 130 -3.18 -22.07 20.28
C LYS A 130 -3.79 -23.38 20.76
N ASP A 131 -4.33 -24.17 19.84
CA ASP A 131 -4.95 -25.46 20.15
C ASP A 131 -3.92 -26.45 20.72
N GLU A 132 -2.72 -26.54 20.12
CA GLU A 132 -1.62 -27.36 20.64
C GLU A 132 -1.18 -26.94 22.05
N LYS A 133 -1.08 -25.63 22.32
CA LYS A 133 -0.74 -25.12 23.66
C LYS A 133 -1.80 -25.51 24.68
N GLU A 134 -3.07 -25.46 24.31
CA GLU A 134 -4.18 -25.82 25.19
C GLU A 134 -4.20 -27.33 25.46
N ILE A 135 -3.99 -28.17 24.43
CA ILE A 135 -3.82 -29.62 24.58
C ILE A 135 -2.63 -29.95 25.48
N ASN A 136 -1.46 -29.32 25.27
CA ASN A 136 -0.27 -29.56 26.07
C ASN A 136 -0.51 -29.21 27.55
N LYS A 137 -1.22 -28.10 27.83
CA LYS A 137 -1.61 -27.71 29.18
C LYS A 137 -2.49 -28.77 29.83
N CYS A 138 -3.54 -29.24 29.15
CA CYS A 138 -4.43 -30.27 29.66
C CYS A 138 -3.69 -31.60 29.91
N LEU A 139 -2.83 -32.02 28.99
CA LEU A 139 -2.02 -33.24 29.15
C LEU A 139 -1.07 -33.16 30.34
N ARG A 140 -0.38 -32.02 30.54
CA ARG A 140 0.48 -31.81 31.71
C ARG A 140 -0.30 -31.86 33.03
N GLN A 141 -1.48 -31.25 33.07
CA GLN A 141 -2.35 -31.32 34.26
C GLN A 141 -2.78 -32.76 34.54
N ASN A 142 -3.21 -33.49 33.50
CA ASN A 142 -3.62 -34.88 33.63
C ASN A 142 -2.45 -35.78 34.08
N GLN A 143 -1.26 -35.59 33.50
CA GLN A 143 -0.04 -36.29 33.92
C GLN A 143 0.26 -36.05 35.41
N GLY A 144 0.15 -34.81 35.90
CA GLY A 144 0.34 -34.49 37.31
C GLY A 144 -0.68 -35.19 38.22
N LEU A 145 -1.95 -35.22 37.82
CA LEU A 145 -3.00 -35.96 38.55
C LEU A 145 -2.71 -37.46 38.62
N TRP A 146 -2.28 -38.06 37.50
CA TRP A 146 -1.92 -39.48 37.47
C TRP A 146 -0.69 -39.79 38.32
N GLN A 147 0.34 -38.93 38.28
CA GLN A 147 1.51 -39.07 39.16
C GLN A 147 1.10 -39.02 40.63
N GLN A 148 0.19 -38.12 41.01
CA GLN A 148 -0.33 -38.04 42.37
C GLN A 148 -1.11 -39.30 42.75
N LYS A 149 -2.02 -39.77 41.90
CA LYS A 149 -2.78 -41.01 42.13
C LYS A 149 -1.87 -42.22 42.26
N LEU A 150 -0.87 -42.34 41.40
CA LEU A 150 0.13 -43.41 41.45
C LEU A 150 0.90 -43.35 42.77
N SER A 151 1.37 -42.17 43.19
CA SER A 151 2.06 -42.01 44.48
C SER A 151 1.20 -42.39 45.69
N ILE A 152 -0.10 -42.08 45.66
CA ILE A 152 -1.04 -42.48 46.73
C ILE A 152 -1.23 -44.00 46.72
N ALA A 153 -1.45 -44.59 45.54
CA ALA A 153 -1.62 -46.04 45.40
C ALA A 153 -0.35 -46.82 45.83
N ASP A 154 0.84 -46.33 45.44
CA ASP A 154 2.12 -46.92 45.84
C ASP A 154 2.31 -46.88 47.36
N LYS A 155 1.95 -45.77 48.02
CA LYS A 155 1.99 -45.65 49.49
C LYS A 155 1.02 -46.62 50.16
N ALA A 156 -0.22 -46.68 49.67
CA ALA A 156 -1.24 -47.60 50.21
C ALA A 156 -0.81 -49.07 50.03
N LEU A 157 -0.27 -49.43 48.88
CA LEU A 157 0.29 -50.77 48.63
C LEU A 157 1.44 -51.08 49.58
N LYS A 158 2.32 -50.11 49.85
CA LYS A 158 3.42 -50.27 50.80
C LYS A 158 2.91 -50.50 52.22
N GLU A 159 1.93 -49.71 52.67
CA GLU A 159 1.30 -49.87 53.99
C GLU A 159 0.64 -51.24 54.14
N VAL A 160 -0.12 -51.70 53.13
CA VAL A 160 -0.72 -53.04 53.15
C VAL A 160 0.35 -54.13 53.17
N ARG A 161 1.43 -53.97 52.40
CA ARG A 161 2.55 -54.92 52.38
C ARG A 161 3.20 -55.01 53.75
N GLU A 162 3.49 -53.87 54.39
CA GLU A 162 4.06 -53.82 55.74
C GLU A 162 3.12 -54.44 56.79
N MET A 163 1.82 -54.20 56.71
CA MET A 163 0.83 -54.85 57.58
C MET A 163 0.79 -56.37 57.41
N LYS A 164 0.84 -56.85 56.15
CA LYS A 164 0.86 -58.28 55.86
C LYS A 164 2.17 -58.94 56.27
N GLU A 165 3.30 -58.26 56.12
CA GLU A 165 4.60 -58.74 56.58
C GLU A 165 4.59 -58.92 58.10
N LYS A 166 4.02 -57.96 58.87
CA LYS A 166 3.83 -58.08 60.32
C LYS A 166 2.92 -59.24 60.70
N GLU A 167 1.78 -59.38 60.02
CA GLU A 167 0.86 -60.50 60.26
C GLU A 167 1.55 -61.85 60.00
N ILE A 168 2.40 -61.94 58.97
CA ILE A 168 3.20 -63.13 58.69
C ILE A 168 4.24 -63.36 59.79
N THR A 169 4.94 -62.34 60.27
CA THR A 169 5.91 -62.51 61.36
C THR A 169 5.23 -62.95 62.64
N ASP A 170 4.09 -62.35 62.99
CA ASP A 170 3.33 -62.71 64.19
C ASP A 170 2.81 -64.15 64.10
N LEU A 171 2.31 -64.57 62.94
CA LEU A 171 1.89 -65.96 62.70
C LEU A 171 3.08 -66.93 62.71
N GLN A 172 4.24 -66.54 62.18
CA GLN A 172 5.47 -67.33 62.25
C GLN A 172 5.94 -67.52 63.70
N GLU A 173 5.87 -66.46 64.53
CA GLU A 173 6.17 -66.53 65.95
C GLU A 173 5.17 -67.42 66.69
N GLN A 174 3.86 -67.30 66.43
CA GLN A 174 2.85 -68.19 67.00
C GLN A 174 3.10 -69.66 66.63
N VAL A 175 3.44 -69.96 65.38
CA VAL A 175 3.77 -71.33 64.95
C VAL A 175 5.05 -71.81 65.63
N ARG A 176 6.05 -70.93 65.81
CA ARG A 176 7.29 -71.24 66.53
C ARG A 176 7.01 -71.57 68.00
N ASP A 177 6.16 -70.78 68.65
CA ASP A 177 5.75 -70.99 70.04
C ASP A 177 4.95 -72.28 70.19
N LEU A 178 4.05 -72.59 69.25
CA LEU A 178 3.34 -73.86 69.21
C LEU A 178 4.30 -75.04 69.02
N MET A 179 5.26 -74.94 68.10
CA MET A 179 6.29 -75.97 67.93
C MET A 179 7.13 -76.14 69.21
N PHE A 180 7.52 -75.04 69.86
CA PHE A 180 8.25 -75.09 71.13
C PHE A 180 7.41 -75.74 72.24
N TYR A 181 6.11 -75.42 72.33
CA TYR A 181 5.19 -76.07 73.27
C TYR A 181 5.07 -77.58 72.99
N PHE A 182 4.97 -77.99 71.73
CA PHE A 182 4.93 -79.40 71.36
C PHE A 182 6.24 -80.12 71.68
N ASP A 183 7.39 -79.54 71.33
CA ASP A 183 8.71 -80.08 71.66
C ASP A 183 8.92 -80.18 73.18
N ALA A 184 8.51 -79.16 73.94
CA ALA A 184 8.56 -79.19 75.40
C ALA A 184 7.64 -80.27 75.99
N LYS A 185 6.44 -80.44 75.43
CA LYS A 185 5.49 -81.49 75.80
C LYS A 185 6.00 -82.90 75.48
N ASP A 186 6.64 -83.10 74.33
CA ASP A 186 7.18 -84.39 73.94
C ASP A 186 8.45 -84.73 74.75
N LYS A 187 9.32 -83.75 75.02
CA LYS A 187 10.42 -83.92 76.00
C LYS A 187 9.92 -84.22 77.41
N LEU A 188 8.80 -83.62 77.84
CA LEU A 188 8.19 -83.90 79.14
C LEU A 188 7.59 -85.32 79.21
N LYS A 189 7.14 -85.89 78.08
CA LYS A 189 6.69 -87.29 78.00
C LYS A 189 7.84 -88.29 77.97
N ASP A 190 8.98 -87.92 77.37
CA ASP A 190 10.17 -88.77 77.26
C ASP A 190 11.01 -88.82 78.54
N VAL A 191 10.69 -88.01 79.57
CA VAL A 191 11.34 -88.07 80.89
C VAL A 191 10.48 -88.90 81.87
N PRO A 192 10.90 -90.12 82.26
CA PRO A 192 10.13 -90.95 83.19
C PRO A 192 10.50 -90.63 84.64
N ASN A 193 10.21 -89.43 85.14
CA ASN A 193 10.03 -89.11 86.58
C ASN A 193 9.81 -87.61 86.86
N VAL A 194 8.70 -87.02 86.40
CA VAL A 194 8.25 -85.74 86.98
C VAL A 194 6.73 -85.80 87.20
N SER A 195 6.34 -85.90 88.46
CA SER A 195 4.97 -85.76 88.96
C SER A 195 4.48 -84.33 88.72
N SER A 196 3.18 -84.15 88.47
CA SER A 196 2.49 -82.87 88.22
C SER A 196 2.63 -81.79 89.33
N GLN A 197 3.46 -82.00 90.34
CA GLN A 197 3.67 -81.14 91.50
C GLN A 197 4.80 -80.10 91.31
N GLU A 198 5.85 -80.37 90.55
CA GLU A 198 6.97 -79.40 90.38
C GLU A 198 6.71 -78.31 89.34
N ILE A 199 5.72 -78.51 88.47
CA ILE A 199 5.34 -77.52 87.44
C ILE A 199 4.52 -76.36 88.04
N GLN A 200 3.92 -76.55 89.22
CA GLN A 200 3.10 -75.52 89.86
C GLN A 200 3.92 -74.42 90.56
N GLU A 201 5.24 -74.64 90.73
CA GLU A 201 6.17 -73.71 91.41
C GLU A 201 7.18 -73.04 90.46
N GLY A 202 7.07 -73.27 89.14
CA GLY A 202 7.97 -72.71 88.14
C GLY A 202 7.77 -71.21 87.91
N GLN A 203 8.54 -70.38 88.61
CA GLN A 203 8.56 -68.92 88.43
C GLN A 203 9.36 -68.54 87.16
N ILE A 204 8.65 -68.12 86.10
CA ILE A 204 9.26 -67.52 84.90
C ILE A 204 9.63 -66.07 85.20
N VAL A 205 10.94 -65.80 85.37
CA VAL A 205 11.47 -64.44 85.46
C VAL A 205 11.81 -63.96 84.06
N ILE A 206 10.98 -63.05 83.54
CA ILE A 206 11.22 -62.31 82.30
C ILE A 206 12.27 -61.22 82.61
N GLY A 207 13.43 -61.29 81.96
CA GLY A 207 14.43 -60.22 82.00
C GLY A 207 13.92 -58.97 81.27
N GLU A 208 13.93 -57.84 81.98
CA GLU A 208 13.54 -56.52 81.48
C GLU A 208 14.33 -56.06 80.25
N ALA A 209 13.61 -55.37 79.36
CA ALA A 209 14.11 -54.71 78.16
C ALA A 209 15.12 -53.61 78.48
N SER A 210 16.22 -53.55 77.72
CA SER A 210 17.05 -52.35 77.63
C SER A 210 16.60 -51.52 76.42
N GLY A 211 15.96 -50.40 76.71
CA GLY A 211 15.70 -49.36 75.73
C GLY A 211 17.00 -48.69 75.28
N THR A 212 17.02 -48.26 74.03
CA THR A 212 17.87 -47.16 73.59
C THR A 212 17.02 -46.14 72.85
N SER A 213 16.66 -45.10 73.58
CA SER A 213 16.41 -43.76 73.06
C SER A 213 17.61 -43.30 72.23
N THR A 214 17.35 -42.79 71.03
CA THR A 214 18.19 -41.71 70.46
C THR A 214 17.29 -40.71 69.76
N GLU A 215 17.16 -39.55 70.39
CA GLU A 215 16.84 -38.29 69.74
C GLU A 215 17.81 -38.06 68.58
N ASN A 216 17.30 -37.55 67.45
CA ASN A 216 18.07 -36.61 66.67
C ASN A 216 17.19 -35.50 66.11
N THR A 217 17.29 -34.38 66.79
CA THR A 217 16.88 -33.04 66.40
C THR A 217 17.80 -32.54 65.26
N LYS A 218 17.21 -31.93 64.21
CA LYS A 218 17.54 -30.60 63.64
C LYS A 218 17.42 -30.49 62.11
N HIS A 219 16.61 -29.49 61.72
CA HIS A 219 16.88 -28.42 60.73
C HIS A 219 17.17 -28.80 59.26
N ARG A 220 16.88 -28.00 58.22
CA ARG A 220 16.15 -26.74 57.98
C ARG A 220 16.48 -26.38 56.52
N LYS A 221 15.50 -25.83 55.77
CA LYS A 221 15.66 -24.97 54.55
C LYS A 221 16.21 -25.64 53.29
N LYS A 222 16.00 -25.15 52.06
CA LYS A 222 15.04 -24.26 51.36
C LYS A 222 15.58 -24.29 49.91
N LYS A 223 14.67 -24.26 48.94
CA LYS A 223 14.80 -23.67 47.59
C LYS A 223 16.02 -24.02 46.73
N HIS A 224 15.72 -24.62 45.58
CA HIS A 224 15.96 -23.96 44.29
C HIS A 224 14.76 -24.18 43.37
#